data_AF-A0A395JMB8-F1
#
_entry.id   AF-A0A395JMB8-F1
#
_cell.length_a   1.000
_cell.length_b   1.000
_cell.length_c   1.000
_cell.angle_alpha   90.00
_cell.angle_beta   90.00
_cell.angle_gamma   90.00
#
_symmetry.space_group_name_H-M   'P 1'
#
loop_
_entity.id
_entity.type
_entity.pdbx_description
1 polymer ?
#
loop_
_entity_poly.entity_id
_entity_poly.type
_entity_poly.pdbx_seq_one_letter_code
_entity_poly.pdbx_strand_id
1 'polypeptide(L)'
;MFNPNQSTLASCIENILSMQKEAGINSREIVHSRQPKIRKLMYKALAVDNVPKGFTKTLLPVYFESASTMYISSGAPYTKVPKHSHDEGAGIRFMISGSIHFGDVELTQGDWMYIPAGAGYEFEVGPQGATMCYCYQCSCA
;
A
#
# COMPACT_ATOMS: atom_id res chain seq x y z
N MET A 1 1.40 25.11 9.47
CA MET A 1 0.91 23.74 9.82
C MET A 1 0.75 22.98 8.52
N PHE A 2 1.27 21.75 8.42
CA PHE A 2 1.35 20.98 7.18
C PHE A 2 -0.01 20.39 6.76
N ASN A 3 -0.38 20.42 5.47
CA ASN A 3 -1.67 19.91 4.95
C ASN A 3 -1.47 18.96 3.76
N PRO A 4 -1.81 17.65 3.89
CA PRO A 4 -1.55 16.64 2.85
C PRO A 4 -2.65 16.47 1.78
N ASN A 5 -3.85 17.04 1.95
CA ASN A 5 -5.02 16.77 1.09
C ASN A 5 -5.27 17.92 0.10
N GLN A 6 -4.53 17.93 -1.03
CA GLN A 6 -4.56 19.00 -2.03
C GLN A 6 -5.28 18.62 -3.36
N SER A 7 -5.85 17.41 -3.50
CA SER A 7 -6.46 16.91 -4.75
C SER A 7 -7.58 15.88 -4.51
N THR A 8 -8.49 15.69 -5.49
CA THR A 8 -9.57 14.68 -5.49
C THR A 8 -9.15 13.37 -6.16
N LEU A 9 -9.86 12.26 -5.94
CA LEU A 9 -9.58 10.97 -6.59
C LEU A 9 -9.66 11.09 -8.13
N ALA A 10 -10.71 11.73 -8.65
CA ALA A 10 -10.89 11.97 -10.07
C ALA A 10 -9.77 12.85 -10.65
N SER A 11 -9.41 13.96 -10.00
CA SER A 11 -8.32 14.83 -10.47
C SER A 11 -6.93 14.18 -10.31
N CYS A 12 -6.71 13.34 -9.29
CA CYS A 12 -5.51 12.51 -9.18
C CYS A 12 -5.42 11.50 -10.33
N ILE A 13 -6.54 10.86 -10.66
CA ILE A 13 -6.66 9.94 -11.79
C ILE A 13 -6.40 10.67 -13.11
N GLU A 14 -7.02 11.83 -13.33
CA GLU A 14 -6.82 12.67 -14.51
C GLU A 14 -5.37 13.17 -14.62
N ASN A 15 -4.74 13.55 -13.50
CA ASN A 15 -3.33 13.93 -13.47
C ASN A 15 -2.41 12.74 -13.80
N ILE A 16 -2.71 11.54 -13.29
CA ILE A 16 -2.01 10.31 -13.67
C ILE A 16 -2.16 10.05 -15.16
N LEU A 17 -3.38 10.20 -15.71
CA LEU A 17 -3.66 10.03 -17.14
C LEU A 17 -2.94 11.09 -18.00
N SER A 18 -2.84 12.35 -17.56
CA SER A 18 -2.10 13.41 -18.27
C SER A 18 -0.60 13.15 -18.25
N MET A 19 -0.03 12.80 -17.10
CA MET A 19 1.38 12.41 -16.98
C MET A 19 1.70 11.19 -17.83
N GLN A 20 0.79 10.22 -17.88
CA GLN A 20 0.93 9.06 -18.75
C GLN A 20 0.99 9.47 -20.23
N LYS A 21 0.07 10.35 -20.65
CA LYS A 21 0.00 10.85 -22.02
C LYS A 21 1.26 11.65 -22.42
N GLU A 22 1.68 12.61 -21.60
CA GLU A 22 2.84 13.46 -21.89
C GLU A 22 4.17 12.70 -21.89
N ALA A 23 4.30 11.69 -21.04
CA ALA A 23 5.52 10.88 -20.95
C ALA A 23 5.52 9.66 -21.88
N GLY A 24 4.48 9.47 -22.70
CA GLY A 24 4.34 8.30 -23.57
C GLY A 24 4.27 6.98 -22.78
N ILE A 25 3.60 7.00 -21.64
CA ILE A 25 3.32 5.81 -20.83
C ILE A 25 2.00 5.24 -21.35
N ASN A 26 2.11 4.09 -22.00
CA ASN A 26 0.97 3.27 -22.32
C ASN A 26 0.72 2.33 -21.12
N SER A 27 -0.37 2.54 -20.39
CA SER A 27 -0.77 1.68 -19.27
C SER A 27 -1.20 0.27 -19.71
N ARG A 28 -1.26 0.02 -21.02
CA ARG A 28 -1.43 -1.32 -21.63
C ARG A 28 -0.10 -2.05 -21.85
N GLU A 29 1.03 -1.42 -21.53
CA GLU A 29 2.36 -2.02 -21.56
C GLU A 29 2.93 -2.12 -20.14
N ILE A 30 3.99 -2.90 -19.97
CA ILE A 30 4.66 -3.02 -18.67
C ILE A 30 5.37 -1.71 -18.31
N VAL A 31 5.02 -1.15 -17.17
CA VAL A 31 5.58 0.09 -16.62
C VAL A 31 6.30 -0.22 -15.31
N HIS A 32 7.55 0.21 -15.18
CA HIS A 32 8.33 0.01 -13.95
C HIS A 32 9.26 1.19 -13.66
N SER A 33 9.62 1.36 -12.38
CA SER A 33 10.38 2.50 -11.84
C SER A 33 11.81 2.67 -12.39
N ARG A 34 12.30 1.73 -13.22
CA ARG A 34 13.64 1.80 -13.83
C ARG A 34 13.63 2.29 -15.27
N GLN A 35 12.47 2.37 -15.94
CA GLN A 35 12.40 2.87 -17.31
C GLN A 35 12.86 4.33 -17.37
N PRO A 36 13.62 4.74 -18.41
CA PRO A 36 14.09 6.12 -18.53
C PRO A 36 12.97 7.16 -18.43
N LYS A 37 11.80 6.89 -19.04
CA LYS A 37 10.61 7.76 -18.98
C LYS A 37 10.02 7.87 -17.56
N ILE A 38 9.94 6.75 -16.83
CA ILE A 38 9.43 6.71 -15.46
C ILE A 38 10.42 7.32 -14.48
N ARG A 39 11.72 7.05 -14.62
CA ARG A 39 12.76 7.72 -13.84
C ARG A 39 12.74 9.22 -14.05
N LYS A 40 12.63 9.67 -15.30
CA LYS A 40 12.48 11.09 -15.62
C LYS A 40 11.26 11.69 -14.94
N LEU A 41 10.14 10.97 -14.85
CA LEU A 41 8.98 11.40 -14.08
C LEU A 41 9.19 11.31 -12.56
N MET A 42 9.90 10.32 -12.03
CA MET A 42 10.22 10.24 -10.60
C MET A 42 11.01 11.45 -10.12
N TYR A 43 11.93 11.96 -10.93
CA TYR A 43 12.70 13.17 -10.62
C TYR A 43 11.96 14.48 -10.91
N LYS A 44 10.79 14.44 -11.57
CA LYS A 44 10.08 15.65 -12.04
C LYS A 44 8.67 15.83 -11.48
N ALA A 45 7.94 14.75 -11.24
CA ALA A 45 6.48 14.81 -11.08
C ALA A 45 5.87 13.70 -10.19
N LEU A 46 6.53 12.54 -10.02
CA LEU A 46 6.01 11.48 -9.13
C LEU A 46 6.53 11.58 -7.70
N ALA A 47 7.58 12.37 -7.46
CA ALA A 47 7.97 12.75 -6.12
C ALA A 47 6.84 13.59 -5.52
N VAL A 48 6.31 13.17 -4.38
CA VAL A 48 5.31 13.95 -3.66
C VAL A 48 6.09 14.89 -2.74
N ASP A 49 6.28 16.14 -3.16
CA ASP A 49 7.11 17.13 -2.45
C ASP A 49 6.44 17.64 -1.16
N ASN A 50 5.12 17.53 -1.08
CA ASN A 50 4.34 17.86 0.11
C ASN A 50 4.38 16.68 1.12
N VAL A 51 5.59 16.34 1.59
CA VAL A 51 5.84 15.39 2.68
C VAL A 51 6.74 16.03 3.76
N PRO A 52 6.64 15.62 5.03
CA PRO A 52 7.50 16.17 6.08
C PRO A 52 9.00 15.95 5.80
N LYS A 53 9.84 16.91 6.22
CA LYS A 53 11.31 16.87 6.06
C LYS A 53 11.88 15.54 6.60
N GLY A 54 12.52 14.75 5.73
CA GLY A 54 13.13 13.44 6.07
C GLY A 54 12.41 12.21 5.52
N PHE A 55 11.23 12.36 4.93
CA PHE A 55 10.48 11.29 4.28
C PHE A 55 10.63 11.35 2.76
N THR A 56 10.55 10.20 2.11
CA THR A 56 10.34 10.12 0.65
C THR A 56 9.03 9.40 0.38
N LYS A 57 8.26 9.93 -0.57
CA LYS A 57 7.01 9.32 -1.04
C LYS A 57 6.97 9.44 -2.56
N THR A 58 6.62 8.34 -3.22
CA THR A 58 6.51 8.30 -4.68
C THR A 58 5.09 7.89 -5.03
N LEU A 59 4.43 8.71 -5.83
CA LEU A 59 3.16 8.37 -6.45
C LEU A 59 3.41 7.27 -7.49
N LEU A 60 2.59 6.21 -7.46
CA LEU A 60 2.58 5.24 -8.54
C LEU A 60 1.84 5.85 -9.74
N PRO A 61 2.41 5.82 -10.96
CA PRO A 61 1.77 6.43 -12.13
C PRO A 61 0.65 5.53 -12.68
N VAL A 62 -0.14 4.88 -11.80
CA VAL A 62 -1.24 3.95 -12.08
C VAL A 62 -2.28 4.02 -10.95
N TYR A 63 -3.53 3.61 -11.21
CA TYR A 63 -4.64 3.62 -10.24
C TYR A 63 -5.62 2.45 -10.51
N PHE A 64 -6.52 2.18 -9.55
CA PHE A 64 -7.63 1.20 -9.67
C PHE A 64 -8.98 1.90 -9.47
N GLU A 65 -10.04 1.42 -10.12
CA GLU A 65 -11.39 2.04 -10.12
C GLU A 65 -12.33 1.60 -8.98
N SER A 66 -11.85 0.83 -7.97
CA SER A 66 -12.67 0.33 -6.85
C SER A 66 -12.21 0.87 -5.49
N ALA A 67 -13.14 0.99 -4.52
CA ALA A 67 -12.84 1.51 -3.19
C ALA A 67 -11.93 0.55 -2.41
N SER A 68 -10.68 0.95 -2.20
CA SER A 68 -9.74 0.25 -1.34
C SER A 68 -8.74 1.20 -0.66
N THR A 69 -8.37 0.90 0.58
CA THR A 69 -7.43 1.60 1.45
C THR A 69 -6.17 0.76 1.63
N MET A 70 -5.01 1.24 1.19
CA MET A 70 -3.75 0.51 1.35
C MET A 70 -2.95 0.96 2.57
N TYR A 71 -2.35 0.02 3.30
CA TYR A 71 -1.56 0.31 4.52
C TYR A 71 -0.20 -0.34 4.41
N ILE A 72 0.81 0.16 5.12
CA ILE A 72 2.01 -0.62 5.43
C ILE A 72 2.16 -0.61 6.94
N SER A 73 2.25 -1.79 7.57
CA SER A 73 2.44 -1.92 9.02
C SER A 73 3.73 -2.65 9.33
N SER A 74 4.40 -2.28 10.41
CA SER A 74 5.47 -3.09 10.98
C SER A 74 5.10 -3.58 12.38
N GLY A 75 5.37 -4.85 12.64
CA GLY A 75 5.18 -5.49 13.95
C GLY A 75 6.51 -5.71 14.64
N ALA A 76 6.59 -5.42 15.95
CA ALA A 76 7.77 -5.75 16.74
C ALA A 76 7.80 -7.27 17.05
N PRO A 77 9.01 -7.85 17.24
CA PRO A 77 9.14 -9.26 17.56
C PRO A 77 8.21 -9.73 18.68
N TYR A 78 7.55 -10.88 18.48
CA TYR A 78 6.66 -11.53 19.45
C TYR A 78 5.43 -10.70 19.87
N THR A 79 5.11 -9.64 19.13
CA THR A 79 3.90 -8.86 19.41
C THR A 79 2.67 -9.66 19.06
N LYS A 80 1.76 -9.83 20.02
CA LYS A 80 0.45 -10.46 19.81
C LYS A 80 -0.58 -9.41 19.44
N VAL A 81 -1.25 -9.62 18.32
CA VAL A 81 -2.43 -8.87 17.93
C VAL A 81 -3.64 -9.69 18.35
N PRO A 82 -4.43 -9.20 19.32
CA PRO A 82 -5.58 -9.95 19.85
C PRO A 82 -6.67 -10.10 18.80
N LYS A 83 -7.57 -11.06 19.03
CA LYS A 83 -8.69 -11.33 18.13
C LYS A 83 -9.56 -10.11 17.86
N HIS A 84 -9.76 -9.82 16.58
CA HIS A 84 -10.66 -8.79 16.08
C HIS A 84 -11.15 -9.13 14.67
N SER A 85 -12.12 -8.36 14.15
CA SER A 85 -12.63 -8.46 12.78
C SER A 85 -12.77 -7.07 12.17
N HIS A 86 -12.88 -7.05 10.83
CA HIS A 86 -13.22 -5.86 10.07
C HIS A 86 -14.56 -6.12 9.36
N ASP A 87 -15.65 -5.61 9.92
CA ASP A 87 -17.00 -6.00 9.49
C ASP A 87 -17.49 -5.20 8.27
N GLU A 88 -16.89 -4.04 8.04
CA GLU A 88 -17.32 -3.04 7.06
C GLU A 88 -16.81 -3.32 5.63
N GLY A 89 -15.95 -4.32 5.45
CA GLY A 89 -15.33 -4.62 4.17
C GLY A 89 -14.12 -5.56 4.29
N ALA A 90 -13.82 -6.24 3.20
CA ALA A 90 -12.73 -7.21 3.15
C ALA A 90 -11.35 -6.54 3.14
N GLY A 91 -10.29 -7.29 3.42
CA GLY A 91 -8.91 -6.83 3.28
C GLY A 91 -7.99 -7.87 2.69
N ILE A 92 -6.84 -7.42 2.22
CA ILE A 92 -5.69 -8.27 1.89
C ILE A 92 -4.46 -7.68 2.53
N ARG A 93 -3.60 -8.53 3.10
CA ARG A 93 -2.30 -8.20 3.67
C ARG A 93 -1.23 -8.86 2.83
N PHE A 94 -0.11 -8.20 2.60
CA PHE A 94 1.09 -8.72 1.93
C PHE A 94 2.27 -8.60 2.89
N MET A 95 3.11 -9.61 3.01
CA MET A 95 4.32 -9.56 3.81
C MET A 95 5.47 -8.94 2.99
N ILE A 96 6.02 -7.82 3.45
CA ILE A 96 7.17 -7.13 2.84
C ILE A 96 8.49 -7.66 3.41
N SER A 97 8.56 -7.95 4.71
CA SER A 97 9.71 -8.55 5.38
C SER A 97 9.32 -9.16 6.74
N GLY A 98 10.13 -10.06 7.30
CA GLY A 98 9.84 -10.71 8.59
C GLY A 98 8.67 -11.71 8.54
N SER A 99 8.01 -12.00 9.67
CA SER A 99 6.91 -12.99 9.72
C SER A 99 5.80 -12.72 10.74
N ILE A 100 4.63 -13.34 10.52
CA ILE A 100 3.52 -13.44 11.49
C ILE A 100 3.03 -14.89 11.57
N HIS A 101 2.50 -15.30 12.73
CA HIS A 101 1.90 -16.61 13.01
C HIS A 101 0.40 -16.43 13.22
N PHE A 102 -0.41 -17.14 12.42
CA PHE A 102 -1.87 -17.15 12.46
C PHE A 102 -2.34 -18.61 12.58
N GLY A 103 -2.90 -18.99 13.74
CA GLY A 103 -3.19 -20.40 14.05
C GLY A 103 -1.91 -21.25 14.01
N ASP A 104 -1.94 -22.37 13.29
CA ASP A 104 -0.77 -23.25 13.08
C ASP A 104 0.09 -22.85 11.86
N VAL A 105 -0.15 -21.67 11.27
CA VAL A 105 0.47 -21.21 10.01
C VAL A 105 1.37 -20.00 10.25
N GLU A 106 2.58 -20.00 9.67
CA GLU A 106 3.47 -18.83 9.60
C GLU A 106 3.43 -18.22 8.19
N LEU A 107 3.32 -16.88 8.10
CA LEU A 107 3.41 -16.10 6.87
C LEU A 107 4.66 -15.24 6.89
N THR A 108 5.44 -15.28 5.81
CA THR A 108 6.76 -14.65 5.68
C THR A 108 6.84 -13.76 4.44
N GLN A 109 7.98 -13.10 4.20
CA GLN A 109 8.16 -12.17 3.06
C GLN A 109 7.66 -12.74 1.72
N GLY A 110 6.76 -12.00 1.06
CA GLY A 110 6.13 -12.38 -0.21
C GLY A 110 4.78 -13.07 -0.06
N ASP A 111 4.46 -13.60 1.12
CA ASP A 111 3.16 -14.23 1.41
C ASP A 111 2.07 -13.18 1.63
N TRP A 112 0.81 -13.59 1.57
CA TRP A 112 -0.33 -12.71 1.70
C TRP A 112 -1.52 -13.41 2.38
N MET A 113 -2.41 -12.60 2.95
CA MET A 113 -3.61 -13.07 3.64
C MET A 113 -4.79 -12.20 3.26
N TYR A 114 -5.81 -12.79 2.62
CA TYR A 114 -7.10 -12.14 2.42
C TYR A 114 -8.01 -12.40 3.62
N ILE A 115 -8.64 -11.36 4.13
CA ILE A 115 -9.54 -11.37 5.28
C ILE A 115 -10.92 -10.91 4.79
N PRO A 116 -11.90 -11.81 4.66
CA PRO A 116 -13.28 -11.42 4.35
C PRO A 116 -13.86 -10.48 5.40
N ALA A 117 -14.81 -9.63 4.99
CA ALA A 117 -15.56 -8.81 5.94
C ALA A 117 -16.20 -9.70 7.03
N GLY A 118 -16.07 -9.31 8.29
CA GLY A 118 -16.64 -10.04 9.44
C GLY A 118 -15.80 -11.22 9.95
N ALA A 119 -14.73 -11.61 9.24
CA ALA A 119 -13.89 -12.72 9.68
C ALA A 119 -13.02 -12.29 10.88
N GLY A 120 -13.21 -12.96 12.02
CA GLY A 120 -12.39 -12.73 13.22
C GLY A 120 -11.05 -13.45 13.14
N TYR A 121 -9.96 -12.74 13.41
CA TYR A 121 -8.59 -13.25 13.32
C TYR A 121 -7.68 -12.66 14.41
N GLU A 122 -6.63 -13.37 14.77
CA GLU A 122 -5.57 -12.96 15.70
C GLU A 122 -4.23 -13.51 15.22
N PHE A 123 -3.12 -12.84 15.50
CA PHE A 123 -1.81 -13.32 15.07
C PHE A 123 -0.69 -12.84 15.98
N GLU A 124 0.46 -13.51 15.91
CA GLU A 124 1.68 -13.12 16.63
C GLU A 124 2.82 -12.83 15.67
N VAL A 125 3.55 -11.74 15.87
CA VAL A 125 4.70 -11.39 15.05
C VAL A 125 5.88 -12.30 15.37
N GLY A 126 6.57 -12.81 14.34
CA GLY A 126 7.74 -13.66 14.50
C GLY A 126 8.96 -12.94 15.10
N PRO A 127 10.04 -13.69 15.38
CA PRO A 127 11.18 -13.23 16.17
C PRO A 127 12.00 -12.09 15.55
N GLN A 128 11.87 -11.87 14.24
CA GLN A 128 12.60 -10.83 13.50
C GLN A 128 11.75 -9.56 13.27
N GLY A 129 10.55 -9.52 13.83
CA GLY A 129 9.55 -8.51 13.51
C GLY A 129 8.89 -8.82 12.16
N ALA A 130 8.05 -7.91 11.68
CA ALA A 130 7.42 -7.98 10.36
C ALA A 130 7.26 -6.58 9.76
N THR A 131 7.26 -6.48 8.43
CA THR A 131 6.73 -5.35 7.66
C THR A 131 5.76 -5.91 6.64
N MET A 132 4.61 -5.27 6.47
CA MET A 132 3.47 -5.79 5.72
C MET A 132 2.81 -4.66 4.96
N CYS A 133 2.36 -4.87 3.73
CA CYS A 133 1.39 -4.01 3.03
C CYS A 133 -0.03 -4.52 3.30
N TYR A 134 -1.04 -3.70 3.13
CA TYR A 134 -2.45 -4.05 3.21
C TYR A 134 -3.21 -3.33 2.12
N CYS A 135 -4.39 -3.83 1.82
CA CYS A 135 -5.41 -3.21 1.01
C CYS A 135 -6.76 -3.64 1.58
N TYR A 136 -7.46 -2.76 2.29
CA TYR A 136 -8.81 -2.98 2.79
C TYR A 136 -9.85 -2.35 1.87
N GLN A 137 -11.07 -2.87 1.87
CA GLN A 137 -12.27 -2.24 1.29
C GLN A 137 -13.20 -1.74 2.40
N CYS A 138 -12.71 -1.74 3.66
CA CYS A 138 -13.33 -1.15 4.83
C CYS A 138 -12.61 0.13 5.27
N SER A 139 -13.22 0.87 6.20
CA SER A 139 -12.70 2.10 6.81
C SER A 139 -11.77 1.88 8.01
N CYS A 140 -11.32 0.65 8.27
CA CYS A 140 -10.61 0.37 9.50
C CYS A 140 -9.15 0.85 9.43
N ALA A 141 -8.87 1.96 10.13
CA ALA A 141 -7.60 2.18 10.81
C ALA A 141 -7.77 1.79 12.28
#